data_AF-A0A4R8WEW5-F1
#
_entry.id   AF-A0A4R8WEW5-F1
#
_cell.length_a   1.000
_cell.length_b   1.000
_cell.length_c   1.000
_cell.angle_alpha   90.00
_cell.angle_beta   90.00
_cell.angle_gamma   90.00
#
_symmetry.space_group_name_H-M   'P 1'
#
loop_
_entity.id
_entity.type
_entity.pdbx_description
1 polymer ?
#
loop_
_entity_poly.entity_id
_entity_poly.type
_entity_poly.pdbx_seq_one_letter_code
_entity_poly.pdbx_strand_id
1 'polypeptide(L)'
;MTRVWLTKWEWACCGDAFAIGDEVDFGIETRTPHAALSDVLGPELIATVDAMESHHEGEFTDRVRGRVVAAHAVTQDVIERRSLRRPGHGAPPESIMSANANECPMVGRKFRNGAFLATSPSRYMIEIEPIASTTMLTSAEGVRLRIDEEAEQLPHAGEFAIPPPEQRRRSLEGWLVDVQEHA
;
A
#
# COMPACT_ATOMS: atom_id res chain seq x y z
N MET A 1 26.90 3.34 0.78
CA MET A 1 25.55 3.50 1.33
C MET A 1 24.62 3.32 0.16
N THR A 2 23.57 2.54 0.36
CA THR A 2 22.65 2.15 -0.71
C THR A 2 21.25 2.51 -0.26
N ARG A 3 20.56 3.35 -1.04
CA ARG A 3 19.18 3.76 -0.81
C ARG A 3 18.24 2.79 -1.49
N VAL A 4 17.49 2.04 -0.69
CA VAL A 4 16.58 1.00 -1.13
C VAL A 4 15.14 1.50 -1.05
N TRP A 5 14.39 1.29 -2.12
CA TRP A 5 12.94 1.50 -2.15
C TRP A 5 12.21 0.23 -1.69
N LEU A 6 11.31 0.41 -0.72
CA LEU A 6 10.46 -0.63 -0.15
C LEU A 6 9.00 -0.28 -0.41
N THR A 7 8.26 -1.13 -1.11
CA THR A 7 6.85 -0.84 -1.42
C THR A 7 5.97 -1.05 -0.18
N LYS A 8 4.95 -0.20 0.01
CA LYS A 8 3.96 -0.42 1.09
C LYS A 8 3.30 -1.80 0.99
N TRP A 9 2.97 -2.23 -0.22
CA TRP A 9 2.20 -3.44 -0.44
C TRP A 9 2.94 -4.71 -0.01
N GLU A 10 4.21 -4.85 -0.37
CA GLU A 10 5.02 -6.03 0.00
C GLU A 10 5.26 -6.09 1.50
N TRP A 11 5.55 -4.93 2.08
CA TRP A 11 5.83 -4.80 3.50
C TRP A 11 4.57 -4.90 4.38
N ALA A 12 3.38 -4.57 3.85
CA ALA A 12 2.12 -4.82 4.53
C ALA A 12 1.75 -6.31 4.57
N CYS A 13 2.22 -7.10 3.59
CA CYS A 13 1.93 -8.52 3.48
C CYS A 13 2.88 -9.37 4.34
N CYS A 14 4.20 -9.20 4.17
CA CYS A 14 5.20 -10.13 4.71
C CYS A 14 6.46 -9.47 5.29
N GLY A 15 6.59 -8.13 5.26
CA GLY A 15 7.78 -7.44 5.77
C GLY A 15 7.84 -7.36 7.29
N ASP A 16 8.96 -7.81 7.88
CA ASP A 16 9.23 -7.73 9.32
C ASP A 16 9.63 -6.31 9.73
N ALA A 17 9.03 -5.78 10.81
CA ALA A 17 9.37 -4.44 11.28
C ALA A 17 10.85 -4.33 11.69
N PHE A 18 11.48 -3.19 11.39
CA PHE A 18 12.86 -2.89 11.78
C PHE A 18 13.03 -1.39 12.06
N ALA A 19 14.04 -1.04 12.85
CA ALA A 19 14.42 0.31 13.22
C ALA A 19 15.71 0.78 12.54
N ILE A 20 15.95 2.09 12.58
CA ILE A 20 17.29 2.64 12.38
C ILE A 20 18.25 1.99 13.39
N GLY A 21 19.38 1.52 12.90
CA GLY A 21 20.37 0.78 13.66
C GLY A 21 20.25 -0.73 13.55
N ASP A 22 19.15 -1.27 13.05
CA ASP A 22 19.00 -2.72 12.86
C ASP A 22 19.82 -3.22 11.66
N GLU A 23 20.19 -4.50 11.72
CA GLU A 23 20.80 -5.23 10.61
C GLU A 23 19.70 -5.76 9.68
N VAL A 24 19.85 -5.50 8.39
CA VAL A 24 18.90 -5.91 7.36
C VAL A 24 19.59 -6.70 6.26
N ASP A 25 18.81 -7.57 5.61
CA ASP A 25 19.24 -8.36 4.46
C ASP A 25 18.13 -8.36 3.40
N PHE A 26 18.13 -7.36 2.52
CA PHE A 26 17.12 -7.17 1.48
C PHE A 26 17.45 -7.95 0.21
N GLY A 27 16.46 -8.62 -0.37
CA GLY A 27 16.55 -9.19 -1.72
C GLY A 27 16.24 -8.10 -2.75
N ILE A 28 17.16 -7.86 -3.68
CA ILE A 28 17.01 -6.78 -4.65
C ILE A 28 16.45 -7.32 -5.97
N GLU A 29 15.28 -6.81 -6.35
CA GLU A 29 14.66 -7.07 -7.64
C GLU A 29 15.48 -6.43 -8.77
N THR A 30 15.82 -5.15 -8.59
CA THR A 30 16.54 -4.37 -9.59
C THR A 30 17.36 -3.25 -8.98
N ARG A 31 18.53 -2.97 -9.56
CA ARG A 31 19.36 -1.78 -9.30
C ARG A 31 19.02 -0.61 -10.21
N THR A 32 18.11 -0.81 -11.16
CA THR A 32 17.60 0.23 -12.06
C THR A 32 16.12 0.41 -11.77
N PRO A 33 15.73 1.50 -11.10
CA PRO A 33 14.33 1.74 -10.75
C PRO A 33 13.40 1.71 -11.97
N HIS A 34 12.24 1.09 -11.83
CA HIS A 34 11.25 1.04 -12.89
C HIS A 34 10.70 2.42 -13.22
N ALA A 35 10.44 2.70 -14.51
CA ALA A 35 9.89 3.99 -14.94
C ALA A 35 8.58 4.33 -14.22
N ALA A 36 7.73 3.34 -13.93
CA ALA A 36 6.47 3.51 -13.20
C ALA A 36 6.66 4.06 -11.77
N LEU A 37 7.83 3.85 -11.15
CA LEU A 37 8.14 4.45 -9.85
C LEU A 37 8.31 5.98 -9.96
N SER A 38 8.59 6.52 -11.15
CA SER A 38 8.70 7.96 -11.38
C SER A 38 7.36 8.67 -11.19
N ASP A 39 6.23 7.97 -11.41
CA ASP A 39 4.90 8.55 -11.20
C ASP A 39 4.61 8.77 -9.71
N VAL A 40 5.28 7.99 -8.85
CA VAL A 40 5.16 8.05 -7.39
C VAL A 40 6.20 8.97 -6.78
N LEU A 41 7.48 8.81 -7.14
CA LEU A 41 8.59 9.54 -6.53
C LEU A 41 8.88 10.88 -7.22
N GLY A 42 8.51 11.00 -8.48
CA GLY A 42 9.04 12.06 -9.34
C GLY A 42 10.50 11.81 -9.74
N PRO A 43 10.98 12.55 -10.77
CA PRO A 43 12.28 12.31 -11.39
C PRO A 43 13.48 12.61 -10.47
N GLU A 44 13.32 13.55 -9.53
CA GLU A 44 14.41 13.92 -8.62
C GLU A 44 14.64 12.85 -7.55
N LEU A 45 13.58 12.33 -6.94
CA LEU A 45 13.69 11.32 -5.89
C LEU A 45 14.07 9.95 -6.46
N ILE A 46 13.51 9.55 -7.62
CA ILE A 46 13.87 8.27 -8.23
C ILE A 46 15.36 8.20 -8.59
N ALA A 47 15.98 9.33 -8.97
CA ALA A 47 17.41 9.41 -9.23
C ALA A 47 18.29 9.15 -8.00
N THR A 48 17.70 9.18 -6.79
CA THR A 48 18.40 8.84 -5.54
C THR A 48 18.24 7.38 -5.14
N VAL A 49 17.40 6.60 -5.84
CA VAL A 49 17.13 5.21 -5.51
C VAL A 49 18.16 4.32 -6.20
N ASP A 50 18.94 3.59 -5.40
CA ASP A 50 19.99 2.69 -5.87
C ASP A 50 19.47 1.28 -6.13
N ALA A 51 18.39 0.89 -5.45
CA ALA A 51 17.83 -0.45 -5.50
C ALA A 51 16.33 -0.47 -5.17
N MET A 52 15.61 -1.40 -5.79
CA MET A 52 14.24 -1.76 -5.43
C MET A 52 14.25 -3.16 -4.81
N GLU A 53 13.71 -3.26 -3.60
CA GLU A 53 13.46 -4.53 -2.94
C GLU A 53 12.13 -5.11 -3.44
N SER A 54 12.07 -6.44 -3.55
CA SER A 54 10.82 -7.15 -3.71
C SER A 54 10.83 -8.38 -2.82
N HIS A 55 9.66 -8.70 -2.25
CA HIS A 55 9.50 -9.77 -1.27
C HIS A 55 8.58 -10.91 -1.77
N HIS A 56 7.88 -10.73 -2.89
CA HIS A 56 6.87 -11.68 -3.36
C HIS A 56 7.31 -12.60 -4.51
N GLU A 57 8.36 -12.25 -5.25
CA GLU A 57 8.71 -12.98 -6.48
C GLU A 57 10.18 -13.43 -6.52
N GLY A 58 10.61 -14.21 -5.52
CA GLY A 58 11.73 -15.15 -5.67
C GLY A 58 12.90 -15.02 -4.70
N GLU A 59 13.82 -15.98 -4.77
CA GLU A 59 15.16 -15.84 -4.18
C GLU A 59 15.98 -14.89 -5.06
N PHE A 60 16.09 -13.63 -4.63
CA PHE A 60 16.94 -12.65 -5.28
C PHE A 60 18.42 -12.97 -4.98
N THR A 61 19.20 -13.13 -6.04
CA THR A 61 20.65 -13.36 -5.95
C THR A 61 21.40 -12.10 -5.56
N ASP A 62 20.89 -10.94 -5.98
CA ASP A 62 21.37 -9.64 -5.55
C ASP A 62 20.77 -9.27 -4.20
N ARG A 63 21.61 -8.76 -3.30
CA ARG A 63 21.24 -8.48 -1.92
C ARG A 63 21.89 -7.20 -1.43
N VAL A 64 21.19 -6.49 -0.56
CA VAL A 64 21.73 -5.37 0.23
C VAL A 64 21.74 -5.79 1.68
N ARG A 65 22.96 -5.94 2.23
CA ARG A 65 23.20 -6.41 3.59
C ARG A 65 23.95 -5.37 4.38
N GLY A 66 23.37 -4.90 5.47
CA GLY A 66 23.99 -3.82 6.22
C GLY A 66 23.13 -3.30 7.35
N ARG A 67 23.60 -2.19 7.91
CA ARG A 67 22.90 -1.48 8.97
C ARG A 67 22.03 -0.38 8.40
N VAL A 68 20.79 -0.29 8.89
CA VAL A 68 19.90 0.83 8.55
C VAL A 68 20.42 2.10 9.22
N VAL A 69 20.67 3.14 8.44
CA VAL A 69 21.16 4.43 8.95
C VAL A 69 20.12 5.55 8.84
N ALA A 70 19.16 5.42 7.93
CA ALA A 70 18.00 6.30 7.86
C ALA A 70 16.80 5.59 7.23
N ALA A 71 15.60 6.00 7.62
CA ALA A 71 14.35 5.59 7.01
C ALA A 71 13.44 6.80 6.79
N HIS A 72 12.78 6.85 5.65
CA HIS A 72 11.83 7.90 5.30
C HIS A 72 10.53 7.26 4.79
N ALA A 73 9.41 7.60 5.42
CA ALA A 73 8.10 7.29 4.88
C ALA A 73 7.83 8.18 3.68
N VAL A 74 7.40 7.57 2.57
CA VAL A 74 7.06 8.27 1.34
C VAL A 74 5.56 8.35 1.20
N THR A 75 5.05 9.58 1.17
CA THR A 75 3.62 9.84 1.07
C THR A 75 3.30 10.69 -0.14
N GLN A 76 2.12 10.50 -0.72
CA GLN A 76 1.63 11.24 -1.87
C GLN A 76 0.18 11.67 -1.63
N ASP A 77 -0.24 12.82 -2.16
CA ASP A 77 -1.67 13.11 -2.20
C ASP A 77 -2.34 12.27 -3.27
N VAL A 78 -3.52 11.75 -2.95
CA VAL A 78 -4.36 10.97 -3.85
C VAL A 78 -5.77 11.51 -3.84
N ILE A 79 -6.48 11.36 -4.96
CA ILE A 79 -7.92 11.57 -5.05
C ILE A 79 -8.59 10.20 -4.95
N GLU A 80 -9.39 10.03 -3.91
CA GLU A 80 -10.24 8.86 -3.73
C GLU A 80 -11.63 9.16 -4.29
N ARG A 81 -12.05 8.38 -5.29
CA ARG A 81 -13.41 8.42 -5.85
C ARG A 81 -14.17 7.16 -5.46
N ARG A 82 -15.41 7.34 -5.02
CA ARG A 82 -16.30 6.24 -4.65
C ARG A 82 -17.48 6.22 -5.61
N SER A 83 -17.59 5.14 -6.40
CA SER A 83 -18.74 4.91 -7.27
C SER A 83 -19.54 3.73 -6.77
N LEU A 84 -20.88 3.75 -6.92
CA LEU A 84 -21.67 2.55 -6.60
C LEU A 84 -21.24 1.43 -7.53
N ARG A 85 -20.90 0.26 -6.97
CA ARG A 85 -20.53 -0.91 -7.76
C ARG A 85 -21.72 -1.27 -8.65
N ARG A 86 -21.53 -1.21 -9.97
CA ARG A 86 -22.54 -1.63 -10.96
C ARG A 86 -22.22 -3.04 -11.46
N PRO A 87 -23.24 -3.85 -11.80
CA PRO A 87 -23.04 -5.11 -12.52
C PRO A 87 -22.29 -4.85 -13.84
N GLY A 88 -21.34 -5.72 -14.21
CA GLY A 88 -20.65 -5.66 -15.51
C GLY A 88 -19.14 -5.43 -15.50
N HIS A 89 -18.50 -5.26 -14.35
CA HIS A 89 -17.04 -5.29 -14.20
C HIS A 89 -16.65 -6.28 -13.09
N GLY A 90 -16.71 -7.58 -13.42
CA GLY A 90 -16.29 -8.67 -12.52
C GLY A 90 -17.29 -9.08 -11.42
N ALA A 91 -18.45 -8.43 -11.32
CA ALA A 91 -19.51 -8.84 -10.40
C ALA A 91 -20.55 -9.72 -11.12
N PRO A 92 -20.87 -10.93 -10.62
CA PRO A 92 -21.83 -11.81 -11.26
C PRO A 92 -23.23 -11.16 -11.31
N PRO A 93 -24.08 -11.47 -12.31
CA PRO A 93 -25.38 -10.81 -12.49
C PRO A 93 -26.32 -10.94 -11.28
N GLU A 94 -26.11 -11.92 -10.41
CA GLU A 94 -26.81 -12.06 -9.12
C GLU A 94 -26.44 -11.00 -8.05
N SER A 95 -25.43 -10.15 -8.32
CA SER A 95 -25.04 -9.02 -7.46
C SER A 95 -25.82 -7.73 -7.74
N ILE A 96 -26.87 -7.77 -8.57
CA ILE A 96 -27.77 -6.64 -8.79
C ILE A 96 -28.45 -6.28 -7.46
N MET A 97 -27.88 -5.31 -6.75
CA MET A 97 -28.55 -4.70 -5.61
C MET A 97 -29.37 -3.52 -6.11
N SER A 98 -30.70 -3.62 -5.99
CA SER A 98 -31.54 -2.43 -6.04
C SER A 98 -31.08 -1.43 -4.98
N ALA A 99 -31.27 -0.13 -5.20
CA ALA A 99 -30.85 0.93 -4.28
C ALA A 99 -31.33 0.72 -2.82
N ASN A 100 -32.35 -0.12 -2.61
CA ASN A 100 -32.97 -0.47 -1.34
C ASN A 100 -32.64 -1.88 -0.79
N ALA A 101 -31.75 -2.65 -1.41
CA ALA A 101 -31.40 -3.98 -0.91
C ALA A 101 -30.18 -3.86 0.03
N ASN A 102 -30.31 -4.34 1.27
CA ASN A 102 -29.26 -4.34 2.29
C ASN A 102 -28.54 -5.70 2.43
N GLU A 103 -28.77 -6.66 1.53
CA GLU A 103 -28.21 -8.01 1.66
C GLU A 103 -27.41 -8.43 0.42
N CYS A 104 -26.08 -8.44 0.55
CA CYS A 104 -25.23 -9.16 -0.40
C CYS A 104 -25.38 -10.68 -0.18
N PRO A 105 -25.51 -11.50 -1.23
CA PRO A 105 -25.52 -12.94 -1.08
C PRO A 105 -24.14 -13.43 -0.60
N MET A 106 -24.14 -14.11 0.54
CA MET A 106 -22.96 -14.67 1.19
C MET A 106 -22.43 -15.88 0.40
N VAL A 107 -21.30 -15.76 -0.31
CA VAL A 107 -20.58 -16.93 -0.82
C VAL A 107 -19.52 -17.34 0.21
N GLY A 108 -19.95 -18.14 1.19
CA GLY A 108 -19.07 -18.67 2.24
C GLY A 108 -18.52 -20.05 1.91
N ARG A 109 -17.21 -20.25 2.04
CA ARG A 109 -16.59 -21.60 2.10
C ARG A 109 -16.75 -22.12 3.53
N LYS A 110 -17.50 -23.21 3.73
CA LYS A 110 -17.67 -23.83 5.05
C LYS A 110 -16.33 -24.40 5.54
N PHE A 111 -15.77 -23.85 6.62
CA PHE A 111 -14.76 -24.55 7.40
C PHE A 111 -15.44 -25.53 8.38
N ARG A 112 -14.75 -26.64 8.68
CA ARG A 112 -15.25 -27.81 9.43
C ARG A 112 -15.70 -27.49 10.87
N ASN A 113 -15.49 -26.27 11.36
CA ASN A 113 -15.85 -25.82 12.72
C ASN A 113 -16.96 -24.75 12.75
N GLY A 114 -17.68 -24.52 11.64
CA GLY A 114 -18.85 -23.64 11.64
C GLY A 114 -18.56 -22.13 11.69
N ALA A 115 -17.28 -21.71 11.64
CA ALA A 115 -16.91 -20.31 11.51
C ALA A 115 -17.05 -19.82 10.06
N PHE A 116 -17.75 -18.69 9.88
CA PHE A 116 -17.86 -17.95 8.62
C PHE A 116 -17.03 -16.67 8.72
N LEU A 117 -16.01 -16.54 7.87
CA LEU A 117 -15.42 -15.24 7.54
C LEU A 117 -16.02 -14.82 6.20
N ALA A 118 -16.99 -13.91 6.24
CA ALA A 118 -17.46 -13.22 5.05
C ALA A 118 -17.13 -11.73 5.23
N THR A 119 -16.08 -11.27 4.58
CA THR A 119 -15.92 -9.84 4.30
C THR A 119 -16.76 -9.55 3.08
N SER A 120 -17.99 -9.06 3.28
CA SER A 120 -18.78 -8.54 2.16
C SER A 120 -17.96 -7.46 1.46
N PRO A 121 -17.71 -7.57 0.15
CA PRO A 121 -17.03 -6.52 -0.57
C PRO A 121 -17.87 -5.24 -0.47
N SER A 122 -17.19 -4.10 -0.34
CA SER A 122 -17.84 -2.79 -0.21
C SER A 122 -18.91 -2.57 -1.28
N ARG A 123 -20.02 -1.91 -0.91
CA ARG A 123 -21.07 -1.45 -1.85
C ARG A 123 -20.52 -0.50 -2.93
N TYR A 124 -19.40 0.14 -2.64
CA TYR A 124 -18.72 1.07 -3.53
C TYR A 124 -17.49 0.43 -4.17
N MET A 125 -17.22 0.80 -5.42
CA MET A 125 -15.91 0.70 -6.06
C MET A 125 -15.11 1.94 -5.65
N ILE A 126 -13.88 1.74 -5.23
CA ILE A 126 -12.97 2.81 -4.80
C ILE A 126 -11.88 2.92 -5.86
N GLU A 127 -11.76 4.09 -6.46
CA GLU A 127 -10.69 4.46 -7.37
C GLU A 127 -9.76 5.42 -6.64
N ILE A 128 -8.46 5.18 -6.70
CA ILE A 128 -7.43 6.02 -6.07
C ILE A 128 -6.53 6.50 -7.19
N GLU A 129 -6.50 7.81 -7.39
CA GLU A 129 -5.66 8.45 -8.40
C GLU A 129 -4.56 9.29 -7.73
N PRO A 130 -3.28 9.06 -8.04
CA PRO A 130 -2.19 9.85 -7.49
C PRO A 130 -2.20 11.28 -8.06
N ILE A 131 -1.92 12.26 -7.19
CA ILE A 131 -1.68 13.64 -7.61
C ILE A 131 -0.18 13.81 -7.82
N ALA A 132 0.21 14.08 -9.07
CA ALA A 132 1.60 14.30 -9.45
C ALA A 132 2.23 15.43 -8.61
N SER A 133 3.54 15.32 -8.35
CA SER A 133 4.34 16.35 -7.66
C SER A 133 3.88 16.68 -6.23
N THR A 134 3.20 15.76 -5.55
CA THR A 134 2.78 15.93 -4.13
C THR A 134 3.51 14.99 -3.17
N THR A 135 4.57 14.35 -3.67
CA THR A 135 5.38 13.40 -2.92
C THR A 135 6.12 14.11 -1.79
N MET A 136 6.02 13.57 -0.58
CA MET A 136 6.67 14.07 0.62
C MET A 136 7.42 12.95 1.33
N LEU A 137 8.61 13.28 1.80
CA LEU A 137 9.43 12.42 2.66
C LEU A 137 9.30 12.88 4.10
N THR A 138 8.91 11.96 4.98
CA THR A 138 8.90 12.17 6.42
C THR A 138 9.88 11.20 7.06
N SER A 139 10.83 11.71 7.86
CA SER A 139 11.74 10.84 8.60
C SER A 139 10.96 9.89 9.50
N ALA A 140 11.36 8.62 9.50
CA ALA A 140 10.75 7.56 10.29
C ALA A 140 11.83 6.88 11.16
N GLU A 141 11.45 6.43 12.35
CA GLU A 141 12.36 5.67 13.23
C GLU A 141 12.66 4.26 12.67
N GLY A 142 11.85 3.80 11.73
CA GLY A 142 11.95 2.49 11.11
C GLY A 142 10.77 2.21 10.19
N VAL A 143 10.73 1.00 9.66
CA VAL A 143 9.62 0.52 8.84
C VAL A 143 8.62 -0.21 9.74
N ARG A 144 7.34 0.18 9.64
CA ARG A 144 6.23 -0.30 10.48
C ARG A 144 6.33 -0.02 11.99
N LEU A 145 7.33 0.72 12.46
CA LEU A 145 7.39 1.21 13.84
C LEU A 145 6.60 2.50 13.95
N ARG A 146 5.33 2.38 14.38
CA ARG A 146 4.37 3.49 14.58
C ARG A 146 4.47 4.59 13.52
N ILE A 147 4.04 4.24 12.32
CA ILE A 147 3.34 5.25 11.55
C ILE A 147 2.02 5.33 12.28
N ASP A 148 1.75 6.44 12.98
CA ASP A 148 0.38 6.73 13.38
C ASP A 148 -0.43 6.67 12.08
N GLU A 149 -1.07 5.53 11.86
CA GLU A 149 -2.28 5.47 11.07
C GLU A 149 -3.28 6.35 11.84
N GLU A 150 -3.12 7.67 11.74
CA GLU A 150 -4.21 8.54 11.33
C GLU A 150 -4.62 8.13 9.89
N ALA A 151 -4.95 6.84 9.71
CA ALA A 151 -6.27 6.57 9.24
C ALA A 151 -7.17 7.29 10.25
N GLU A 152 -7.52 8.55 9.96
CA GLU A 152 -8.79 9.09 10.40
C GLU A 152 -9.73 7.90 10.35
N GLN A 153 -10.21 7.49 11.52
CA GLN A 153 -11.24 6.46 11.62
C GLN A 153 -12.22 6.83 10.53
N LEU A 154 -12.25 6.01 9.47
CA LEU A 154 -13.24 6.17 8.41
C LEU A 154 -14.53 6.33 9.19
N PRO A 155 -15.21 7.50 9.12
CA PRO A 155 -16.38 7.71 9.92
C PRO A 155 -17.22 6.48 9.70
N HIS A 156 -17.53 5.79 10.81
CA HIS A 156 -18.43 4.63 10.83
C HIS A 156 -19.44 4.89 9.75
N ALA A 157 -19.49 4.01 8.74
CA ALA A 157 -20.29 4.20 7.54
C ALA A 157 -21.76 4.31 7.94
N GLY A 158 -22.15 5.48 8.44
CA GLY A 158 -23.50 5.93 8.57
C GLY A 158 -23.94 6.01 7.13
N GLU A 159 -24.86 5.13 6.78
CA GLU A 159 -25.63 5.05 5.56
C GLU A 159 -25.65 6.36 4.76
N PHE A 160 -24.58 6.63 4.01
CA PHE A 160 -24.57 7.74 3.10
C PHE A 160 -25.37 7.26 1.89
N ALA A 161 -26.63 7.70 1.81
CA ALA A 161 -27.54 7.43 0.70
C ALA A 161 -26.97 7.90 -0.67
N ILE A 162 -25.89 8.68 -0.65
CA ILE A 162 -25.17 9.25 -1.79
C ILE A 162 -23.69 8.94 -1.58
N PRO A 163 -22.93 8.43 -2.57
CA PRO A 163 -21.49 8.24 -2.41
C PRO A 163 -20.83 9.56 -1.95
N PRO A 164 -19.92 9.52 -0.96
CA PRO A 164 -19.20 10.72 -0.56
C PRO A 164 -18.51 11.36 -1.77
N PRO A 165 -18.42 12.70 -1.82
CA PRO A 165 -17.73 13.39 -2.91
C PRO A 165 -16.26 12.96 -2.99
N GLU A 166 -15.63 13.23 -4.13
CA GLU A 166 -14.19 13.03 -4.33
C GLU A 166 -13.40 13.59 -3.13
N GLN A 167 -12.59 12.75 -2.51
CA GLN A 167 -11.83 13.12 -1.33
C GLN A 167 -10.34 13.14 -1.66
N ARG A 168 -9.70 14.28 -1.44
CA ARG A 168 -8.24 14.35 -1.41
C ARG A 168 -7.76 13.84 -0.07
N ARG A 169 -6.82 12.89 -0.06
CA ARG A 169 -6.18 12.36 1.14
C ARG A 169 -4.70 12.14 0.92
N ARG A 170 -3.94 12.06 2.02
CA ARG A 170 -2.55 11.60 2.00
C ARG A 170 -2.53 10.07 2.02
N SER A 171 -1.75 9.47 1.13
CA SER A 171 -1.49 8.02 1.06
C SER A 171 -0.02 7.74 1.35
N LEU A 172 0.26 6.67 2.08
CA LEU A 172 1.59 6.11 2.22
C LEU A 172 1.84 5.17 1.03
N GLU A 173 2.94 5.38 0.31
CA GLU A 173 3.30 4.61 -0.88
C GLU A 173 4.41 3.58 -0.58
N GLY A 174 5.27 3.88 0.39
CA GLY A 174 6.37 3.01 0.80
C GLY A 174 7.39 3.71 1.66
N TRP A 175 8.61 3.18 1.65
CA TRP A 175 9.74 3.74 2.39
C TRP A 175 11.00 3.82 1.52
N LEU A 176 11.79 4.88 1.76
CA LEU A 176 13.17 4.95 1.34
C LEU A 176 14.08 4.67 2.54
N VAL A 177 14.94 3.67 2.39
CA VAL A 177 15.79 3.18 3.48
C VAL A 177 17.25 3.24 3.05
N ASP A 178 18.03 3.96 3.83
CA ASP A 178 19.47 4.08 3.61
C ASP A 178 20.18 2.98 4.40
N VAL A 179 20.90 2.11 3.69
CA VAL A 179 21.65 1.00 4.26
C VAL A 179 23.14 1.26 4.12
N GLN A 180 23.85 1.19 5.24
CA GLN A 180 25.31 1.11 5.25
C GLN A 180 25.71 -0.36 5.10
N GLU A 181 26.09 -0.72 3.87
CA GLU A 181 26.49 -2.10 3.55
C GLU A 181 27.78 -2.52 4.26
N HIS A 182 27.84 -3.80 4.61
CA HIS A 182 29.06 -4.43 5.08
C HIS A 182 30.08 -4.50 3.94
N ALA A 183 31.34 -4.22 4.25
CA ALA A 183 32.45 -4.28 3.30
C ALA A 183 32.88 -5.73 3.00
#